data_AF-A0A554SFG3-F1
#
_entry.id   AF-A0A554SFG3-F1
#
_cell.length_a   1.000
_cell.length_b   1.000
_cell.length_c   1.000
_cell.angle_alpha   90.00
_cell.angle_beta   90.00
_cell.angle_gamma   90.00
#
_symmetry.space_group_name_H-M   'P 1'
#
loop_
_entity.id
_entity.type
_entity.pdbx_description
1 polymer ?
#
loop_
_entity_poly.entity_id
_entity_poly.type
_entity_poly.pdbx_seq_one_letter_code
_entity_poly.pdbx_strand_id
1 'polypeptide(L)'
;MSSLVVYLTSAYALAIAVYAGWHSWRGYRFSNPLFYALAVLEVVLVGILIGAIVAYNGRDHDVDPVLFFSYLATVLVVPPVAVFWGVIERSRWGTGVVVIAMVTVAALMLRLQGIWSGTGSAF
;
A
#
# COMPACT_ATOMS: atom_id res chain seq x y z
N MET A 1 -14.98 -0.87 -5.41
CA MET A 1 -13.65 -1.51 -5.38
C MET A 1 -13.85 -3.02 -5.38
N SER A 2 -13.27 -3.75 -6.36
CA SER A 2 -13.43 -5.21 -6.43
C SER A 2 -12.47 -5.92 -5.46
N SER A 3 -12.92 -7.03 -4.88
CA SER A 3 -12.11 -7.86 -3.97
C SER A 3 -10.84 -8.39 -4.65
N LEU A 4 -10.92 -8.72 -5.94
CA LEU A 4 -9.77 -9.12 -6.75
C LEU A 4 -8.66 -8.07 -6.73
N VAL A 5 -8.98 -6.80 -6.98
CA VAL A 5 -7.99 -5.71 -7.00
C VAL A 5 -7.32 -5.60 -5.63
N VAL A 6 -8.09 -5.69 -4.55
CA VAL A 6 -7.54 -5.63 -3.19
C VAL A 6 -6.59 -6.79 -2.92
N TYR A 7 -6.97 -8.02 -3.24
CA TYR A 7 -6.12 -9.19 -3.01
C TYR A 7 -4.85 -9.15 -3.86
N LEU A 8 -4.95 -8.74 -5.13
CA LEU A 8 -3.78 -8.63 -6.01
C LEU A 8 -2.82 -7.55 -5.51
N THR A 9 -3.32 -6.37 -5.14
CA THR A 9 -2.48 -5.28 -4.62
C THR A 9 -1.84 -5.67 -3.27
N SER A 10 -2.60 -6.33 -2.39
CA SER A 10 -2.08 -6.78 -1.09
C SER A 10 -1.02 -7.87 -1.26
N ALA A 11 -1.26 -8.85 -2.14
CA ALA A 11 -0.29 -9.88 -2.48
C ALA A 11 0.97 -9.30 -3.12
N TYR A 12 0.82 -8.31 -4.00
CA TYR A 12 1.94 -7.60 -4.61
C TYR A 12 2.77 -6.84 -3.57
N ALA A 13 2.13 -6.10 -2.66
CA ALA A 13 2.81 -5.44 -1.55
C ALA A 13 3.56 -6.46 -0.67
N LEU A 14 2.94 -7.58 -0.31
CA LEU A 14 3.61 -8.64 0.45
C LEU A 14 4.79 -9.28 -0.32
N ALA A 15 4.68 -9.45 -1.64
CA ALA A 15 5.80 -9.92 -2.45
C ALA A 15 6.98 -8.94 -2.40
N ILE A 16 6.73 -7.62 -2.45
CA ILE A 16 7.75 -6.59 -2.26
C ILE A 16 8.33 -6.69 -0.84
N ALA A 17 7.50 -6.88 0.19
CA ALA A 17 7.95 -7.03 1.58
C ALA A 17 8.89 -8.23 1.74
N VAL A 18 8.55 -9.38 1.17
CA VAL A 18 9.37 -10.59 1.20
C VAL A 18 10.69 -10.37 0.45
N TYR A 19 10.63 -9.75 -0.74
CA TYR A 19 11.82 -9.43 -1.52
C TYR A 19 12.75 -8.45 -0.79
N ALA A 20 12.19 -7.41 -0.18
CA ALA A 20 12.91 -6.45 0.65
C ALA A 20 13.52 -7.13 1.88
N GLY A 21 12.78 -8.00 2.56
CA GLY A 21 13.24 -8.74 3.74
C GLY A 21 14.39 -9.66 3.41
N TRP A 22 14.33 -10.36 2.28
CA TRP A 22 15.42 -11.17 1.77
C TRP A 22 16.68 -10.32 1.50
N HIS A 23 16.52 -9.18 0.84
CA HIS A 23 17.62 -8.22 0.62
C HIS A 23 18.23 -7.71 1.92
N SER A 24 17.38 -7.35 2.90
CA SER A 24 17.82 -6.86 4.21
C SER A 24 18.61 -7.92 4.98
N TRP A 25 18.14 -9.18 4.98
CA TRP A 25 18.82 -10.28 5.65
C TRP A 25 20.18 -10.61 5.03
N ARG A 26 20.30 -10.51 3.70
CA ARG A 26 21.56 -10.69 2.97
C ARG A 26 22.50 -9.47 3.06
N GLY A 27 22.10 -8.40 3.75
CA GLY A 27 22.89 -7.18 3.92
C GLY A 27 22.97 -6.31 2.66
N TYR A 28 22.09 -6.55 1.68
CA TYR A 28 22.02 -5.75 0.46
C TYR A 28 21.30 -4.42 0.73
N ARG A 29 21.75 -3.38 0.03
CA ARG A 29 21.19 -2.02 0.12
C ARG A 29 19.93 -1.89 -0.72
N PHE A 30 19.21 -0.79 -0.52
CA PHE A 30 18.11 -0.37 -1.38
C PHE A 30 18.59 -0.37 -2.85
N SER A 31 17.84 -1.08 -3.71
CA SER A 31 18.28 -1.43 -5.07
C SER A 31 17.27 -0.97 -6.12
N ASN A 32 17.74 -0.78 -7.36
CA ASN A 32 16.88 -0.37 -8.47
C ASN A 32 15.65 -1.26 -8.69
N PRO A 33 15.74 -2.62 -8.61
CA PRO A 33 14.56 -3.48 -8.74
C PRO A 33 13.49 -3.20 -7.69
N LEU A 34 13.89 -2.93 -6.45
CA LEU A 34 12.97 -2.65 -5.34
C LEU A 34 12.30 -1.28 -5.50
N PHE A 35 13.05 -0.30 -6.02
CA PHE A 35 12.49 0.99 -6.43
C PHE A 35 11.44 0.85 -7.53
N TYR A 36 11.72 0.10 -8.60
CA TYR A 36 10.76 -0.10 -9.68
C TYR A 36 9.52 -0.87 -9.21
N ALA A 37 9.68 -1.86 -8.34
CA ALA A 37 8.55 -2.59 -7.79
C ALA A 37 7.62 -1.69 -6.96
N LEU A 38 8.20 -0.82 -6.12
CA LEU A 38 7.48 0.21 -5.37
C LEU A 38 6.82 1.24 -6.28
N ALA A 39 7.49 1.68 -7.36
CA ALA A 39 6.92 2.62 -8.32
C ALA A 39 5.70 2.03 -9.04
N VAL A 40 5.75 0.75 -9.41
CA VAL A 40 4.59 0.04 -9.99
C VAL A 40 3.44 -0.02 -8.99
N LEU A 41 3.72 -0.35 -7.72
CA LEU A 41 2.71 -0.34 -6.66
C LEU A 41 2.06 1.04 -6.54
N GLU A 42 2.87 2.10 -6.51
CA GLU A 42 2.40 3.47 -6.37
C GLU A 42 1.45 3.88 -7.51
N VAL A 43 1.80 3.53 -8.76
CA VAL A 43 0.93 3.78 -9.92
C VAL A 43 -0.41 3.06 -9.78
N VAL A 44 -0.41 1.81 -9.30
CA VAL A 44 -1.64 1.05 -9.03
C VAL A 44 -2.48 1.73 -7.96
N LEU A 45 -1.86 2.22 -6.87
CA LEU A 45 -2.56 2.92 -5.78
C LEU A 45 -3.18 4.24 -6.25
N VAL A 46 -2.48 5.01 -7.10
CA VAL A 46 -3.05 6.22 -7.74
C VAL A 46 -4.26 5.85 -8.61
N GLY A 47 -4.17 4.76 -9.38
CA GLY A 47 -5.31 4.27 -10.17
C GLY A 47 -6.51 3.88 -9.29
N ILE A 48 -6.26 3.27 -8.14
CA ILE A 48 -7.30 2.95 -7.14
C ILE A 48 -7.92 4.23 -6.57
N LEU A 49 -7.12 5.26 -6.25
CA LEU A 49 -7.62 6.57 -5.79
C LEU A 49 -8.57 7.20 -6.81
N ILE A 50 -8.14 7.29 -8.07
CA ILE A 50 -8.97 7.85 -9.15
C ILE A 50 -10.25 7.04 -9.30
N GLY A 51 -10.14 5.71 -9.36
CA GLY A 51 -11.30 4.82 -9.47
C GLY A 51 -12.27 4.95 -8.29
N ALA A 52 -11.76 5.14 -7.07
CA ALA A 52 -12.57 5.35 -5.88
C ALA A 52 -13.32 6.70 -5.92
N ILE A 53 -12.64 7.80 -6.31
CA ILE A 53 -13.26 9.13 -6.45
C ILE A 53 -14.41 9.06 -7.48
N VAL A 54 -14.16 8.48 -8.66
CA VAL A 54 -15.17 8.33 -9.71
C VAL A 54 -16.34 7.47 -9.23
N ALA A 55 -16.06 6.35 -8.57
CA ALA A 55 -17.09 5.44 -8.07
C ALA A 55 -17.93 6.07 -6.94
N TYR A 56 -17.32 6.89 -6.09
CA TYR A 56 -17.99 7.60 -5.01
C TYR A 56 -18.95 8.67 -5.55
N ASN A 57 -18.50 9.48 -6.51
CA ASN A 57 -19.33 10.54 -7.11
C ASN A 57 -20.49 10.03 -7.97
N GLY A 58 -20.48 8.75 -8.37
CA GLY A 58 -21.48 8.17 -9.26
C GLY A 58 -22.68 7.52 -8.57
N ARG A 59 -22.72 7.43 -7.22
CA ARG A 59 -23.79 6.76 -6.44
C ARG A 59 -23.89 7.32 -5.03
N ASP A 60 -25.06 7.17 -4.40
CA ASP A 60 -25.15 7.25 -2.94
C ASP A 60 -24.50 6.00 -2.32
N HIS A 61 -23.50 6.21 -1.48
CA HIS A 61 -22.83 5.15 -0.72
C HIS A 61 -23.06 5.39 0.78
N ASP A 62 -23.40 4.33 1.51
CA ASP A 62 -23.43 4.31 2.99
C ASP A 62 -22.02 4.27 3.62
N VAL A 63 -20.99 4.66 2.87
CA VAL A 63 -19.60 4.62 3.31
C VAL A 63 -19.22 5.99 3.84
N ASP A 64 -18.66 6.07 5.05
CA ASP A 64 -18.06 7.31 5.57
C ASP A 64 -16.88 7.74 4.68
N PRO A 65 -17.01 8.85 3.93
CA PRO A 65 -15.98 9.28 2.99
C PRO A 65 -14.70 9.70 3.71
N VAL A 66 -14.81 10.32 4.89
CA VAL A 66 -13.64 10.80 5.63
C VAL A 66 -12.81 9.61 6.09
N LEU A 67 -13.47 8.58 6.64
CA LEU A 67 -12.81 7.35 7.04
C LEU A 67 -12.18 6.63 5.84
N PHE A 68 -12.93 6.45 4.75
CA PHE A 68 -12.41 5.74 3.58
C PHE A 68 -11.22 6.46 2.93
N PHE A 69 -11.35 7.75 2.64
CA PHE A 69 -10.30 8.50 1.94
C PHE A 69 -9.08 8.79 2.82
N SER A 70 -9.23 8.89 4.15
CA SER A 70 -8.07 8.98 5.05
C SER A 70 -7.24 7.70 5.06
N TYR A 71 -7.87 6.53 5.06
CA TYR A 71 -7.17 5.24 4.93
C TYR A 71 -6.50 5.11 3.56
N LEU A 72 -7.20 5.46 2.48
CA LEU A 72 -6.64 5.38 1.13
C LEU A 72 -5.46 6.36 0.94
N ALA A 73 -5.56 7.58 1.47
CA ALA A 73 -4.46 8.53 1.48
C ALA A 73 -3.26 7.98 2.28
N THR A 74 -3.50 7.34 3.43
CA THR A 74 -2.44 6.69 4.20
C THR A 74 -1.75 5.59 3.38
N VAL A 75 -2.52 4.73 2.73
CA VAL A 75 -1.98 3.68 1.84
C VAL A 75 -1.11 4.27 0.72
N LEU A 76 -1.50 5.42 0.15
CA LEU A 76 -0.76 6.11 -0.90
C LEU A 76 0.54 6.74 -0.40
N VAL A 77 0.57 7.26 0.82
CA VAL A 77 1.76 7.97 1.36
C VAL A 77 2.84 7.02 1.87
N VAL A 78 2.45 5.82 2.32
CA VAL A 78 3.39 4.85 2.92
C VAL A 78 4.52 4.42 1.95
N PRO A 79 4.26 4.01 0.69
CA PRO A 79 5.33 3.62 -0.23
C PRO A 79 6.33 4.75 -0.55
N PRO A 80 5.92 6.00 -0.87
CA PRO A 80 6.84 7.11 -1.09
C PRO A 80 7.72 7.40 0.13
N VAL A 81 7.14 7.39 1.33
CA VAL A 81 7.89 7.58 2.58
C VAL A 81 8.89 6.45 2.78
N ALA A 82 8.51 5.20 2.49
CA ALA A 82 9.42 4.05 2.57
C ALA A 82 10.57 4.14 1.56
N VAL A 83 10.31 4.58 0.33
CA VAL A 83 11.35 4.85 -0.68
C VAL A 83 12.30 5.93 -0.19
N PHE A 84 11.77 7.06 0.28
CA PHE A 84 12.57 8.18 0.78
C PHE A 84 13.49 7.74 1.92
N TRP A 85 12.94 6.99 2.88
CA TRP A 85 13.71 6.45 4.00
C TRP A 85 14.77 5.43 3.55
N GLY A 86 14.41 4.54 2.64
CA GLY A 86 15.33 3.54 2.08
C GLY A 86 16.49 4.13 1.27
N VAL A 87 16.30 5.30 0.66
CA VAL A 87 17.34 6.03 -0.07
C VAL A 87 18.28 6.79 0.88
N ILE A 88 17.74 7.39 1.94
CA ILE A 88 18.52 8.13 2.93
C ILE A 88 19.35 7.19 3.79
N GLU A 89 18.73 6.13 4.31
CA GLU A 89 19.39 5.17 5.18
C GLU A 89 20.09 4.08 4.36
N ARG A 90 21.38 4.26 4.10
CA ARG A 90 22.18 3.33 3.26
C ARG A 90 22.56 2.02 3.95
N SER A 91 22.11 1.77 5.18
CA SER A 91 22.35 0.53 5.92
C SER A 91 21.26 -0.52 5.68
N ARG A 92 21.45 -1.73 6.25
CA ARG A 92 20.46 -2.83 6.23
C ARG A 92 19.10 -2.42 6.83
N TRP A 93 19.09 -1.40 7.68
CA TRP A 93 17.89 -0.86 8.33
C TRP A 93 17.00 -0.08 7.36
N GLY A 94 17.56 0.55 6.33
CA GLY A 94 16.78 1.24 5.28
C GLY A 94 15.86 0.28 4.53
N THR A 95 16.34 -0.94 4.24
CA THR A 95 15.53 -1.99 3.62
C THR A 95 14.53 -2.60 4.59
N GLY A 96 14.83 -2.64 5.90
CA GLY A 96 13.90 -3.10 6.93
C GLY A 96 12.63 -2.24 7.02
N VAL A 97 12.76 -0.92 6.86
CA VAL A 97 11.60 -0.01 6.84
C VAL A 97 10.65 -0.31 5.67
N VAL A 98 11.19 -0.68 4.51
CA VAL A 98 10.37 -1.07 3.35
C VAL A 98 9.53 -2.31 3.67
N VAL A 99 10.07 -3.29 4.38
CA VAL A 99 9.32 -4.50 4.78
C VAL A 99 8.10 -4.10 5.61
N ILE A 100 8.31 -3.29 6.65
CA ILE A 100 7.24 -2.84 7.54
C ILE A 100 6.21 -2.03 6.76
N ALA A 101 6.65 -1.10 5.91
CA ALA A 101 5.78 -0.28 5.09
C ALA A 101 4.89 -1.11 4.16
N MET A 102 5.45 -2.13 3.50
CA MET A 102 4.70 -2.98 2.58
C MET A 102 3.73 -3.92 3.27
N VAL A 103 4.07 -4.42 4.46
CA VAL A 103 3.12 -5.16 5.32
C VAL A 103 1.96 -4.24 5.74
N THR A 104 2.26 -3.00 6.13
CA THR A 104 1.25 -1.99 6.47
C THR A 104 0.33 -1.71 5.28
N VAL A 105 0.86 -1.52 4.07
CA VAL A 105 0.06 -1.32 2.85
C VAL A 105 -0.88 -2.51 2.61
N ALA A 106 -0.40 -3.74 2.72
CA ALA A 106 -1.24 -4.92 2.56
C ALA A 106 -2.37 -4.99 3.61
N ALA A 107 -2.07 -4.74 4.88
CA ALA A 107 -3.07 -4.74 5.95
C ALA A 107 -4.12 -3.63 5.76
N LEU A 108 -3.68 -2.42 5.40
CA LEU A 108 -4.58 -1.29 5.17
C LEU A 108 -5.44 -1.49 3.92
N MET A 109 -4.95 -2.15 2.86
CA MET A 109 -5.76 -2.50 1.70
C MET A 109 -6.91 -3.45 2.05
N LEU A 110 -6.65 -4.46 2.88
CA LEU A 110 -7.70 -5.36 3.40
C LEU A 110 -8.69 -4.60 4.30
N ARG A 111 -8.20 -3.68 5.13
CA ARG A 111 -9.07 -2.82 5.95
C ARG A 111 -9.95 -1.92 5.09
N LEU A 112 -9.38 -1.34 4.03
CA LEU A 112 -10.07 -0.46 3.08
C LEU A 112 -11.18 -1.22 2.33
N GLN A 113 -10.98 -2.50 2.01
CA GLN A 113 -12.03 -3.36 1.44
C GLN A 113 -13.22 -3.49 2.38
N GLY A 114 -12.98 -3.71 3.68
CA GLY A 114 -14.06 -3.83 4.67
C GLY A 114 -14.84 -2.53 4.87
N ILE A 115 -14.16 -1.38 4.81
CA ILE A 115 -14.82 -0.06 4.84
C ILE A 115 -15.67 0.12 3.58
N TRP A 116 -15.14 -0.21 2.40
CA TRP A 116 -15.86 -0.10 1.13
C TRP A 116 -17.08 -1.03 1.03
N SER A 117 -17.02 -2.22 1.63
CA SER A 117 -18.11 -3.19 1.62
C SER A 117 -19.17 -2.96 2.71
N GLY A 118 -19.03 -1.91 3.53
CA GLY A 118 -19.93 -1.64 4.66
C GLY A 118 -19.82 -2.65 5.82
N THR A 119 -18.82 -3.55 5.78
CA THR A 119 -18.57 -4.56 6.82
C THR A 119 -17.73 -3.99 7.98
N GLY A 120 -17.20 -2.78 7.82
CA GLY A 120 -16.25 -2.14 8.73
C GLY A 120 -16.82 -1.56 10.03
N SER A 121 -18.15 -1.60 10.26
CA SER A 121 -18.86 -1.04 11.42
C SER A 121 -18.89 -1.96 12.65
N ALA A 122 -18.34 -3.18 12.56
CA ALA A 122 -18.35 -4.17 13.64
C ALA A 122 -17.08 -4.16 14.51
N PHE A 123 -16.65 -2.97 14.94
CA PHE A 123 -15.76 -2.79 16.10
C PHE A 123 -16.29 -1.64 16.95
#